data_AF-A0A5N5P728-F1
#
_entry.id   AF-A0A5N5P728-F1
#
_cell.length_a   1.000
_cell.length_b   1.000
_cell.length_c   1.000
_cell.angle_alpha   90.00
_cell.angle_beta   90.00
_cell.angle_gamma   90.00
#
_symmetry.space_group_name_H-M   'P 1'
#
loop_
_entity.id
_entity.type
_entity.pdbx_description
1 polymer ?
#
loop_
_entity_poly.entity_id
_entity_poly.type
_entity_poly.pdbx_seq_one_letter_code
_entity_poly.pdbx_strand_id
1 'polypeptide(L)'
;MYTFPSPPPAVVPQTIFPRHPIFISTMALSCSRVSHQDQTDTTMPSPSPPFTTGLSVRLASRTGTLQTVTSGLAPTHLQANLIILPSRYASDFRLLCARNPVPCPLLAESSSPGSFSSLRSHLTSCSGVPVDVAADIDLRRDAPGYRVYRDGKLLSETEQRDIVAEWTDDHVGFLIGCSYSFESALSRAGLPPRHVVMNRNVAMYRTSVPLCPAGVFTGGTYVVSMRPYRSAEIERVRDVTRPFVQTHGEPIAWGWEGSKRLGIRDITRPEWGDVVLREDGKTVFREEEDGEYVPVFWGCGVTPQNAVMMAGLGGTVMGHAPGHMIVLDVREGGVFELE
;
A
#
# COMPACT_ATOMS: atom_id res chain seq x y z
N MET A 1 6.07 35.59 33.85
CA MET A 1 5.19 34.41 33.85
C MET A 1 3.98 34.80 32.99
N TYR A 2 4.03 34.53 31.69
CA TYR A 2 2.97 34.84 30.73
C TYR A 2 2.71 33.56 29.92
N THR A 3 1.54 32.98 30.11
CA THR A 3 1.05 31.78 29.42
C THR A 3 0.26 32.21 28.18
N PHE A 4 0.64 31.71 27.01
CA PHE A 4 -0.15 31.83 25.78
C PHE A 4 -1.24 30.73 25.75
N PRO A 5 -2.46 31.02 25.27
CA PRO A 5 -3.49 30.01 25.12
C PRO A 5 -3.24 29.14 23.89
N SER A 6 -3.47 27.83 24.04
CA SER A 6 -3.38 26.82 22.97
C SER A 6 -4.40 27.09 21.85
N PRO A 7 -4.07 26.79 20.58
CA PRO A 7 -5.02 26.90 19.47
C PRO A 7 -6.08 25.78 19.53
N PRO A 8 -7.30 26.02 18.99
CA PRO A 8 -8.36 25.02 18.95
C PRO A 8 -8.06 23.91 17.93
N PRO A 9 -8.63 22.69 18.11
CA PRO A 9 -8.42 21.59 17.19
C PRO A 9 -9.05 21.85 15.82
N ALA A 10 -8.37 21.39 14.77
CA ALA A 10 -8.82 21.47 13.39
C ALA A 10 -10.07 20.61 13.16
N VAL A 11 -11.13 21.24 12.66
CA VAL A 11 -12.38 20.58 12.24
C VAL A 11 -12.15 19.92 10.88
N VAL A 12 -12.23 18.60 10.84
CA VAL A 12 -12.27 17.81 9.60
C VAL A 12 -13.70 17.91 9.03
N PRO A 13 -13.90 18.31 7.76
CA PRO A 13 -15.24 18.46 7.21
C PRO A 13 -15.90 17.09 7.03
N GLN A 14 -16.99 16.86 7.76
CA GLN A 14 -17.88 15.71 7.61
C GLN A 14 -18.61 15.80 6.26
N THR A 15 -18.62 14.68 5.55
CA THR A 15 -19.31 14.45 4.27
C THR A 15 -20.81 14.71 4.36
N ILE A 16 -21.33 15.54 3.45
CA ILE A 16 -22.74 15.84 3.20
C ILE A 16 -23.25 14.85 2.15
N PHE A 17 -24.08 13.86 2.49
CA PHE A 17 -25.06 13.26 1.57
C PHE A 17 -26.22 12.57 2.33
N PRO A 18 -27.48 12.67 1.84
CA PRO A 18 -28.67 12.20 2.55
C PRO A 18 -28.97 10.71 2.32
N ARG A 19 -29.51 10.06 3.36
CA ARG A 19 -30.02 8.68 3.33
C ARG A 19 -31.46 8.65 2.78
N HIS A 20 -31.75 7.76 1.84
CA HIS A 20 -33.13 7.36 1.50
C HIS A 20 -33.33 5.84 1.74
N PRO A 21 -34.49 5.42 2.28
CA PRO A 21 -34.76 4.02 2.59
C PRO A 21 -35.42 3.30 1.40
N ILE A 22 -35.06 2.03 1.16
CA ILE A 22 -35.80 1.14 0.27
C ILE A 22 -36.24 -0.11 1.04
N PHE A 23 -37.50 -0.46 0.83
CA PHE A 23 -38.29 -1.51 1.47
C PHE A 23 -37.81 -2.93 1.12
N ILE A 24 -37.93 -3.83 2.11
CA ILE A 24 -37.73 -5.28 2.01
C ILE A 24 -39.02 -5.92 1.51
N SER A 25 -38.93 -6.84 0.54
CA SER A 25 -39.99 -7.81 0.22
C SER A 25 -39.41 -9.22 0.16
N THR A 26 -39.92 -10.06 1.05
CA THR A 26 -39.62 -11.47 1.24
C THR A 26 -40.36 -12.31 0.20
N MET A 27 -39.72 -13.31 -0.40
CA MET A 27 -40.40 -14.53 -0.83
C MET A 27 -39.46 -15.75 -0.72
N ALA A 28 -39.97 -16.76 -0.02
CA ALA A 28 -39.39 -18.08 0.14
C ALA A 28 -39.93 -19.03 -0.94
N LEU A 29 -39.14 -20.07 -1.23
CA LEU A 29 -39.45 -21.41 -1.79
C LEU A 29 -38.08 -22.03 -2.13
N SER A 30 -37.79 -23.32 -2.15
CA SER A 30 -38.29 -24.55 -1.54
C SER A 30 -37.21 -25.60 -1.88
N CYS A 31 -37.06 -26.61 -1.03
CA CYS A 31 -35.99 -27.59 -1.03
C CYS A 31 -36.25 -28.75 -2.01
N SER A 32 -35.22 -29.20 -2.74
CA SER A 32 -35.17 -30.53 -3.37
C SER A 32 -33.77 -31.13 -3.23
N ARG A 33 -33.70 -32.24 -2.48
CA ARG A 33 -32.51 -33.06 -2.24
C ARG A 33 -32.11 -33.84 -3.50
N VAL A 34 -30.81 -33.90 -3.78
CA VAL A 34 -30.20 -34.97 -4.57
C VAL A 34 -29.00 -35.52 -3.80
N SER A 35 -28.89 -36.84 -3.85
CA SER A 35 -28.09 -37.76 -3.04
C SER A 35 -26.58 -37.62 -3.16
N HIS A 36 -25.90 -37.83 -2.02
CA HIS A 36 -24.47 -38.00 -1.86
C HIS A 36 -23.86 -39.11 -2.73
N GLN A 37 -22.75 -38.80 -3.39
CA GLN A 37 -21.68 -39.75 -3.65
C GLN A 37 -20.41 -39.18 -3.00
N ASP A 38 -19.88 -39.93 -2.03
CA ASP A 38 -18.59 -39.69 -1.40
C ASP A 38 -17.49 -39.78 -2.47
N GLN A 39 -16.96 -38.62 -2.87
CA GLN A 39 -15.59 -38.52 -3.35
C GLN A 39 -14.77 -37.92 -2.21
N THR A 40 -13.89 -38.73 -1.63
CA THR A 40 -12.86 -38.27 -0.72
C THR A 40 -11.94 -37.32 -1.48
N ASP A 41 -12.24 -36.02 -1.37
CA ASP A 41 -11.41 -34.93 -1.84
C ASP A 41 -10.18 -34.84 -0.93
N THR A 42 -9.13 -35.59 -1.28
CA THR A 42 -7.79 -35.34 -0.76
C THR A 42 -7.25 -34.07 -1.40
N THR A 43 -7.76 -32.91 -0.96
CA THR A 43 -7.05 -31.65 -1.09
C THR A 43 -5.74 -31.79 -0.33
N MET A 44 -4.65 -32.00 -1.07
CA MET A 44 -3.31 -31.86 -0.51
C MET A 44 -3.21 -30.45 0.10
N PRO A 45 -2.72 -30.31 1.34
CA PRO A 45 -2.51 -29.00 1.91
C PRO A 45 -1.58 -28.22 0.97
N SER A 46 -2.00 -27.01 0.57
CA SER A 46 -1.12 -26.08 -0.12
C SER A 46 0.19 -25.99 0.65
N PRO A 47 1.37 -26.06 0.00
CA PRO A 47 2.64 -26.00 0.71
C PRO A 47 2.65 -24.77 1.59
N SER A 48 2.97 -24.95 2.88
CA SER A 48 3.12 -23.85 3.83
C SER A 48 4.06 -22.80 3.22
N PRO A 49 3.73 -21.50 3.30
CA PRO A 49 4.57 -20.47 2.71
C PRO A 49 5.99 -20.58 3.26
N PRO A 50 7.04 -20.54 2.41
CA PRO A 50 8.42 -20.81 2.83
C PRO A 50 8.95 -19.79 3.83
N PHE A 51 8.30 -18.64 3.95
CA PHE A 51 8.66 -17.55 4.86
C PHE A 51 7.44 -17.11 5.67
N THR A 52 7.51 -17.27 7.00
CA THR A 52 6.39 -17.03 7.92
C THR A 52 6.57 -15.77 8.77
N THR A 53 7.76 -15.16 8.76
CA THR A 53 8.09 -13.96 9.54
C THR A 53 8.76 -12.90 8.66
N GLY A 54 8.64 -11.62 9.05
CA GLY A 54 9.35 -10.53 8.39
C GLY A 54 10.86 -10.77 8.33
N LEU A 55 11.47 -11.14 9.45
CA LEU A 55 12.89 -11.49 9.52
C LEU A 55 13.28 -12.60 8.52
N SER A 56 12.49 -13.68 8.40
CA SER A 56 12.80 -14.76 7.45
C SER A 56 12.82 -14.29 5.99
N VAL A 57 11.90 -13.37 5.62
CA VAL A 57 11.86 -12.77 4.28
C VAL A 57 13.06 -11.85 4.05
N ARG A 58 13.41 -11.02 5.03
CA ARG A 58 14.58 -10.11 4.94
C ARG A 58 15.88 -10.89 4.79
N LEU A 59 16.08 -11.95 5.58
CA LEU A 59 17.25 -12.82 5.48
C LEU A 59 17.32 -13.57 4.14
N ALA A 60 16.18 -14.02 3.62
CA ALA A 60 16.13 -14.65 2.31
C ALA A 60 16.47 -13.67 1.17
N SER A 61 16.04 -12.42 1.28
CA SER A 61 16.42 -11.35 0.35
C SER A 61 17.93 -11.09 0.43
N ARG A 62 18.45 -10.89 1.65
CA ARG A 62 19.86 -10.62 1.93
C ARG A 62 20.82 -11.71 1.43
N THR A 63 20.41 -12.97 1.52
CA THR A 63 21.19 -14.13 1.03
C THR A 63 20.98 -14.43 -0.45
N GLY A 64 20.10 -13.69 -1.12
CA GLY A 64 19.80 -13.86 -2.54
C GLY A 64 18.90 -15.06 -2.87
N THR A 65 18.37 -15.75 -1.86
CA THR A 65 17.51 -16.94 -2.02
C THR A 65 16.07 -16.58 -2.40
N LEU A 66 15.58 -15.41 -1.99
CA LEU A 66 14.29 -14.89 -2.45
C LEU A 66 14.45 -14.13 -3.77
N GLN A 67 13.90 -14.68 -4.85
CA GLN A 67 13.96 -14.08 -6.20
C GLN A 67 12.59 -13.67 -6.76
N THR A 68 11.56 -13.68 -5.91
CA THR A 68 10.19 -13.34 -6.29
C THR A 68 9.73 -12.06 -5.61
N VAL A 69 8.53 -11.60 -5.97
CA VAL A 69 7.82 -10.53 -5.27
C VAL A 69 7.52 -10.92 -3.81
N THR A 70 7.28 -9.94 -2.95
CA THR A 70 6.99 -10.13 -1.53
C THR A 70 5.50 -10.29 -1.22
N SER A 71 4.63 -10.13 -2.21
CA SER A 71 3.20 -10.35 -2.02
C SER A 71 2.91 -11.77 -1.50
N GLY A 72 2.06 -11.88 -0.49
CA GLY A 72 1.70 -13.16 0.13
C GLY A 72 2.76 -13.78 1.06
N LEU A 73 3.96 -13.21 1.16
CA LEU A 73 4.98 -13.67 2.10
C LEU A 73 4.75 -13.11 3.50
N ALA A 74 5.14 -13.88 4.52
CA ALA A 74 4.96 -13.55 5.94
C ALA A 74 3.56 -12.97 6.25
N PRO A 75 2.48 -13.77 6.10
CA PRO A 75 1.11 -13.30 6.31
C PRO A 75 0.96 -12.51 7.61
N THR A 76 0.11 -11.47 7.60
CA THR A 76 -0.14 -10.53 8.71
C THR A 76 1.01 -9.59 9.07
N HIS A 77 2.20 -9.74 8.49
CA HIS A 77 3.28 -8.78 8.71
C HIS A 77 3.13 -7.60 7.77
N LEU A 78 3.40 -6.40 8.28
CA LEU A 78 3.37 -5.20 7.46
C LEU A 78 4.49 -5.25 6.41
N GLN A 79 4.17 -4.77 5.21
CA GLN A 79 5.17 -4.54 4.18
C GLN A 79 5.29 -3.03 3.93
N ALA A 80 6.51 -2.58 3.69
CA ALA A 80 6.83 -1.18 3.51
C ALA A 80 7.51 -0.93 2.16
N ASN A 81 7.06 0.12 1.49
CA ASN A 81 7.79 0.72 0.39
C ASN A 81 9.06 1.38 0.93
N LEU A 82 10.17 1.25 0.21
CA LEU A 82 11.45 1.88 0.55
C LEU A 82 11.79 3.02 -0.42
N ILE A 83 12.16 4.17 0.15
CA ILE A 83 12.75 5.33 -0.54
C ILE A 83 13.98 5.76 0.24
N ILE A 84 15.09 6.03 -0.44
CA ILE A 84 16.35 6.45 0.15
C ILE A 84 16.83 7.69 -0.60
N LEU A 85 17.11 8.76 0.16
CA LEU A 85 17.45 10.07 -0.36
C LEU A 85 18.73 10.61 0.30
N PRO A 86 19.48 11.50 -0.37
CA PRO A 86 20.49 12.31 0.28
C PRO A 86 19.92 13.13 1.44
N SER A 87 20.67 13.27 2.54
CA SER A 87 20.17 13.82 3.81
C SER A 87 19.62 15.23 3.69
N ARG A 88 20.16 16.03 2.75
CA ARG A 88 19.69 17.39 2.44
C ARG A 88 18.20 17.46 2.06
N TYR A 89 17.61 16.38 1.52
CA TYR A 89 16.18 16.33 1.17
C TYR A 89 15.32 15.65 2.24
N ALA A 90 15.93 15.12 3.31
CA ALA A 90 15.23 14.33 4.32
C ALA A 90 14.17 15.16 5.06
N SER A 91 14.47 16.43 5.40
CA SER A 91 13.51 17.31 6.06
C SER A 91 12.28 17.58 5.19
N ASP A 92 12.51 17.88 3.91
CA ASP A 92 11.45 18.14 2.94
C ASP A 92 10.58 16.91 2.73
N PHE A 93 11.18 15.71 2.72
CA PHE A 93 10.45 14.47 2.53
C PHE A 93 9.60 14.09 3.75
N ARG A 94 10.12 14.31 4.97
CA ARG A 94 9.30 14.18 6.20
C ARG A 94 8.11 15.12 6.17
N LEU A 95 8.32 16.38 5.77
CA LEU A 95 7.25 17.35 5.65
C LEU A 95 6.24 16.96 4.56
N LEU A 96 6.70 16.41 3.44
CA LEU A 96 5.83 15.88 2.39
C LEU A 96 4.92 14.77 2.95
N CYS A 97 5.49 13.82 3.69
CA CYS A 97 4.73 12.74 4.32
C CYS A 97 3.73 13.29 5.34
N ALA A 98 4.15 14.20 6.22
CA ALA A 98 3.28 14.80 7.24
C ALA A 98 2.12 15.59 6.64
N ARG A 99 2.32 16.26 5.50
CA ARG A 99 1.27 17.02 4.80
C ARG A 99 0.37 16.14 3.94
N ASN A 100 0.78 14.91 3.63
CA ASN A 100 0.05 13.96 2.77
C ASN A 100 0.01 12.57 3.43
N PRO A 101 -0.55 12.43 4.65
CA PRO A 101 -0.41 11.18 5.43
C PRO A 101 -1.12 9.98 4.82
N VAL A 102 -2.21 10.22 4.07
CA VAL A 102 -2.99 9.14 3.42
C VAL A 102 -2.17 8.46 2.30
N PRO A 103 -1.60 9.17 1.31
CA PRO A 103 -0.77 8.53 0.29
C PRO A 103 0.69 8.30 0.70
N CYS A 104 1.18 8.99 1.74
CA CYS A 104 2.56 8.91 2.22
C CYS A 104 2.64 8.56 3.73
N PRO A 105 2.07 7.43 4.18
CA PRO A 105 2.14 7.04 5.58
C PRO A 105 3.57 6.65 5.96
N LEU A 106 4.29 7.51 6.67
CA LEU A 106 5.66 7.25 7.10
C LEU A 106 5.66 6.30 8.31
N LEU A 107 6.16 5.08 8.13
CA LEU A 107 6.19 4.06 9.19
C LEU A 107 7.46 4.15 10.02
N ALA A 108 8.60 4.37 9.35
CA ALA A 108 9.91 4.44 9.97
C ALA A 108 10.91 5.10 9.03
N GLU A 109 12.07 5.43 9.55
CA GLU A 109 13.19 5.96 8.78
C GLU A 109 14.53 5.64 9.46
N SER A 110 15.64 5.83 8.76
CA SER A 110 16.98 5.75 9.36
C SER A 110 17.07 6.61 10.61
N SER A 111 17.64 6.07 11.69
CA SER A 111 17.80 6.78 12.97
C SER A 111 18.71 8.02 12.85
N SER A 112 19.66 7.98 11.93
CA SER A 112 20.53 9.10 11.50
C SER A 112 20.90 8.95 10.03
N PRO A 113 21.40 10.01 9.36
CA PRO A 113 22.08 9.85 8.07
C PRO A 113 23.14 8.75 8.13
N GLY A 114 23.26 8.00 7.03
CA GLY A 114 24.18 6.88 6.87
C GLY A 114 23.74 5.58 7.53
N SER A 115 22.77 5.63 8.45
CA SER A 115 22.31 4.45 9.19
C SER A 115 21.39 3.57 8.32
N PHE A 116 21.93 2.44 7.85
CA PHE A 116 21.16 1.43 7.11
C PHE A 116 20.57 0.34 8.01
N SER A 117 21.03 0.22 9.27
CA SER A 117 20.69 -0.88 10.18
C SER A 117 19.99 -0.47 11.47
N SER A 118 19.77 0.81 11.67
CA SER A 118 19.02 1.33 12.82
C SER A 118 17.94 2.28 12.33
N LEU A 119 16.70 2.03 12.76
CA LEU A 119 15.53 2.78 12.36
C LEU A 119 14.89 3.49 13.56
N ARG A 120 14.35 4.67 13.31
CA ARG A 120 13.36 5.31 14.17
C ARG A 120 11.97 4.93 13.66
N SER A 121 11.19 4.28 14.52
CA SER A 121 9.78 3.99 14.25
C SER A 121 8.90 5.23 14.46
N HIS A 122 7.88 5.36 13.63
CA HIS A 122 6.76 6.28 13.78
C HIS A 122 5.43 5.55 14.06
N LEU A 123 5.48 4.21 14.17
CA LEU A 123 4.32 3.38 14.47
C LEU A 123 4.06 3.31 15.97
N THR A 124 2.79 3.39 16.33
CA THR A 124 2.31 3.11 17.68
C THR A 124 1.35 1.94 17.68
N SER A 125 1.40 1.13 18.75
CA SER A 125 0.43 0.06 19.00
C SER A 125 -0.97 0.64 19.23
N CYS A 126 -1.98 -0.22 19.25
CA CYS A 126 -3.33 0.15 19.68
C CYS A 126 -3.37 0.76 21.09
N SER A 127 -2.44 0.38 21.96
CA SER A 127 -2.27 0.94 23.31
C SER A 127 -1.45 2.24 23.38
N GLY A 128 -1.05 2.80 22.23
CA GLY A 128 -0.29 4.05 22.14
C GLY A 128 1.21 3.91 22.48
N VAL A 129 1.75 2.69 22.49
CA VAL A 129 3.16 2.42 22.79
C VAL A 129 3.96 2.38 21.48
N PRO A 130 5.15 3.02 21.39
CA PRO A 130 6.01 2.89 20.22
C PRO A 130 6.36 1.43 19.91
N VAL A 131 6.33 1.07 18.62
CA VAL A 131 6.61 -0.30 18.17
C VAL A 131 7.88 -0.33 17.34
N ASP A 132 8.82 -1.20 17.69
CA ASP A 132 10.00 -1.45 16.85
C ASP A 132 9.59 -2.12 15.54
N VAL A 133 10.12 -1.63 14.42
CA VAL A 133 9.64 -2.04 13.09
C VAL A 133 10.35 -3.27 12.53
N ALA A 134 11.64 -3.42 12.81
CA ALA A 134 12.45 -4.51 12.29
C ALA A 134 13.74 -4.66 13.09
N ALA A 135 13.94 -5.84 13.69
CA ALA A 135 15.23 -6.24 14.25
C ALA A 135 16.17 -6.72 13.13
N ASP A 136 17.48 -6.54 13.31
CA ASP A 136 18.52 -6.96 12.36
C ASP A 136 18.21 -6.51 10.92
N ILE A 137 17.87 -5.23 10.72
CA ILE A 137 17.59 -4.71 9.39
C ILE A 137 18.89 -4.28 8.69
N ASP A 138 18.96 -4.49 7.38
CA ASP A 138 19.91 -3.85 6.48
C ASP A 138 19.15 -3.33 5.26
N LEU A 139 18.84 -2.03 5.26
CA LEU A 139 18.09 -1.37 4.18
C LEU A 139 18.73 -1.51 2.80
N ARG A 140 20.02 -1.90 2.73
CA ARG A 140 20.73 -2.06 1.46
C ARG A 140 20.52 -3.43 0.83
N ARG A 141 20.01 -4.42 1.59
CA ARG A 141 19.95 -5.83 1.18
C ARG A 141 18.62 -6.53 1.48
N ASP A 142 17.78 -5.95 2.35
CA ASP A 142 16.61 -6.64 2.86
C ASP A 142 15.36 -6.55 1.97
N ALA A 143 15.39 -5.72 0.91
CA ALA A 143 14.46 -5.80 -0.21
C ALA A 143 14.98 -6.81 -1.25
N PRO A 144 14.12 -7.64 -1.87
CA PRO A 144 14.57 -8.56 -2.91
C PRO A 144 14.95 -7.88 -4.24
N GLY A 145 14.64 -6.59 -4.43
CA GLY A 145 15.00 -5.86 -5.65
C GLY A 145 14.98 -4.36 -5.42
N TYR A 146 15.85 -3.65 -6.13
CA TYR A 146 16.03 -2.20 -6.01
C TYR A 146 16.10 -1.50 -7.37
N ARG A 147 15.72 -0.22 -7.35
CA ARG A 147 15.93 0.74 -8.44
C ARG A 147 16.82 1.87 -7.93
N VAL A 148 17.83 2.21 -8.72
CA VAL A 148 18.80 3.26 -8.42
C VAL A 148 18.66 4.36 -9.45
N TYR A 149 18.57 5.59 -8.99
CA TYR A 149 18.49 6.79 -9.81
C TYR A 149 19.66 7.72 -9.47
N ARG A 150 20.26 8.33 -10.48
CA ARG A 150 21.29 9.35 -10.33
C ARG A 150 20.87 10.59 -11.07
N ASP A 151 20.78 11.71 -10.36
CA ASP A 151 20.34 13.01 -10.90
C ASP A 151 19.01 12.89 -11.66
N GLY A 152 18.05 12.19 -11.05
CA GLY A 152 16.71 11.95 -11.59
C GLY A 152 16.62 10.91 -12.72
N LYS A 153 17.73 10.27 -13.12
CA LYS A 153 17.76 9.28 -14.21
C LYS A 153 17.99 7.87 -13.68
N LEU A 154 17.26 6.90 -14.22
CA LEU A 154 17.45 5.48 -13.86
C LEU A 154 18.86 5.05 -14.27
N LEU A 155 19.62 4.49 -13.32
CA LEU A 155 21.00 4.09 -13.53
C LEU A 155 21.12 2.80 -14.34
N SER A 156 20.14 1.89 -14.19
CA SER A 156 20.10 0.58 -14.84
C SER A 156 18.66 0.14 -15.09
N GLU A 157 18.41 -0.35 -16.30
CA GLU A 157 17.13 -0.98 -16.66
C GLU A 157 16.90 -2.30 -15.92
N THR A 158 17.97 -3.00 -15.53
CA THR A 158 17.91 -4.19 -14.69
C THR A 158 17.84 -3.81 -13.21
N GLU A 159 17.00 -4.54 -12.47
CA GLU A 159 16.86 -4.40 -11.02
C GLU A 159 18.12 -4.88 -10.30
N GLN A 160 18.52 -4.12 -9.28
CA GLN A 160 19.67 -4.48 -8.45
C GLN A 160 19.21 -5.36 -7.30
N ARG A 161 20.06 -6.29 -6.87
CA ARG A 161 19.77 -7.20 -5.73
C ARG A 161 20.13 -6.58 -4.39
N ASP A 162 21.05 -5.63 -4.40
CA ASP A 162 21.42 -4.79 -3.27
C ASP A 162 21.83 -3.41 -3.78
N ILE A 163 22.04 -2.48 -2.84
CA ILE A 163 22.46 -1.10 -3.11
C ILE A 163 23.66 -0.72 -2.24
N VAL A 164 24.52 -1.69 -1.92
CA VAL A 164 25.63 -1.48 -0.98
C VAL A 164 26.68 -0.54 -1.57
N ALA A 165 26.91 -0.62 -2.89
CA ALA A 165 27.88 0.21 -3.58
C ALA A 165 27.41 1.66 -3.74
N GLU A 166 26.09 1.87 -3.77
CA GLU A 166 25.44 3.15 -3.97
C GLU A 166 25.17 3.90 -2.65
N TRP A 167 25.01 3.16 -1.55
CA TRP A 167 24.77 3.72 -0.23
C TRP A 167 25.99 4.46 0.30
N THR A 168 25.76 5.60 0.94
CA THR A 168 26.78 6.45 1.58
C THR A 168 26.34 6.91 2.96
N ASP A 169 27.25 7.53 3.70
CA ASP A 169 27.00 8.16 5.00
C ASP A 169 26.02 9.36 4.94
N ASP A 170 25.75 9.90 3.75
CA ASP A 170 24.78 10.97 3.52
C ASP A 170 23.34 10.47 3.31
N HIS A 171 23.11 9.16 3.17
CA HIS A 171 21.78 8.66 2.81
C HIS A 171 20.85 8.51 4.02
N VAL A 172 19.55 8.78 3.82
CA VAL A 172 18.47 8.54 4.78
C VAL A 172 17.43 7.66 4.10
N GLY A 173 17.14 6.50 4.68
CA GLY A 173 16.08 5.60 4.23
C GLY A 173 14.75 5.89 4.92
N PHE A 174 13.66 5.76 4.17
CA PHE A 174 12.29 5.95 4.62
C PHE A 174 11.45 4.74 4.25
N LEU A 175 10.73 4.22 5.24
CA LEU A 175 9.77 3.13 5.09
C LEU A 175 8.36 3.72 5.07
N ILE A 176 7.67 3.58 3.95
CA ILE A 176 6.32 4.08 3.73
C ILE A 176 5.34 2.91 3.71
N GLY A 177 4.16 3.09 4.30
CA GLY A 177 3.10 2.08 4.33
C GLY A 177 2.71 1.59 2.94
N CYS A 178 2.18 0.37 2.92
CA CYS A 178 1.74 -0.33 1.72
C CYS A 178 0.29 -0.78 1.87
N SER A 179 -0.44 -0.87 0.77
CA SER A 179 -1.83 -1.34 0.75
C SER A 179 -1.98 -2.83 1.07
N TYR A 180 -0.91 -3.62 1.00
CA TYR A 180 -0.96 -5.07 1.25
C TYR A 180 -1.48 -5.42 2.65
N SER A 181 -1.31 -4.50 3.61
CA SER A 181 -1.75 -4.70 5.00
C SER A 181 -3.26 -4.87 5.16
N PHE A 182 -4.10 -4.23 4.33
CA PHE A 182 -5.56 -4.38 4.44
C PHE A 182 -6.14 -5.45 3.50
N GLU A 183 -5.36 -5.95 2.53
CA GLU A 183 -5.83 -6.95 1.56
C GLU A 183 -6.11 -8.30 2.21
N SER A 184 -5.32 -8.64 3.23
CA SER A 184 -5.53 -9.85 4.04
C SER A 184 -6.86 -9.74 4.81
N ALA A 185 -7.18 -8.57 5.36
CA ALA A 185 -8.43 -8.30 6.08
C ALA A 185 -9.64 -8.34 5.15
N LEU A 186 -9.54 -7.73 3.96
CA LEU A 186 -10.56 -7.83 2.92
C LEU A 186 -10.82 -9.28 2.51
N SER A 187 -9.76 -10.06 2.33
CA SER A 187 -9.89 -11.49 1.99
C SER A 187 -10.57 -12.30 3.10
N ARG A 188 -10.21 -12.07 4.38
CA ARG A 188 -10.88 -12.70 5.54
C ARG A 188 -12.35 -12.30 5.65
N ALA A 189 -12.70 -11.08 5.25
CA ALA A 189 -14.08 -10.60 5.20
C ALA A 189 -14.86 -11.15 3.98
N GLY A 190 -14.27 -11.99 3.13
CA GLY A 190 -14.94 -12.48 1.92
C GLY A 190 -15.05 -11.42 0.81
N LEU A 191 -14.17 -10.42 0.83
CA LEU A 191 -14.03 -9.35 -0.17
C LEU A 191 -12.64 -9.39 -0.83
N PRO A 192 -12.14 -10.56 -1.28
CA PRO A 192 -10.77 -10.71 -1.73
C PRO A 192 -10.48 -9.78 -2.92
N PRO A 193 -9.39 -8.98 -2.87
CA PRO A 193 -9.02 -8.15 -4.01
C PRO A 193 -8.79 -8.97 -5.28
N ARG A 194 -9.36 -8.52 -6.40
CA ARG A 194 -9.34 -9.29 -7.66
C ARG A 194 -7.94 -9.64 -8.16
N HIS A 195 -7.00 -8.71 -8.04
CA HIS A 195 -5.62 -8.92 -8.48
C HIS A 195 -4.91 -9.99 -7.64
N VAL A 196 -5.22 -10.12 -6.35
CA VAL A 196 -4.67 -11.18 -5.47
C VAL A 196 -5.15 -12.55 -5.95
N VAL A 197 -6.46 -12.70 -6.18
CA VAL A 197 -7.05 -13.95 -6.67
C VAL A 197 -6.46 -14.37 -8.03
N MET A 198 -6.10 -13.40 -8.86
CA MET A 198 -5.55 -13.63 -10.20
C MET A 198 -4.02 -13.67 -10.26
N ASN A 199 -3.32 -13.51 -9.12
CA ASN A 199 -1.86 -13.39 -9.06
C ASN A 199 -1.31 -12.32 -10.03
N ARG A 200 -1.91 -11.11 -9.99
CA ARG A 200 -1.57 -9.95 -10.80
C ARG A 200 -1.17 -8.77 -9.90
N ASN A 201 -0.43 -7.81 -10.45
CA ASN A 201 -0.13 -6.57 -9.74
C ASN A 201 -1.37 -5.68 -9.66
N VAL A 202 -1.54 -4.95 -8.56
CA VAL A 202 -2.65 -4.00 -8.44
C VAL A 202 -2.52 -2.88 -9.48
N ALA A 203 -3.65 -2.52 -10.10
CA ALA A 203 -3.71 -1.39 -11.03
C ALA A 203 -3.54 -0.07 -10.28
N MET A 204 -2.60 0.76 -10.73
CA MET A 204 -2.30 2.05 -10.10
C MET A 204 -2.37 3.18 -11.11
N TYR A 205 -2.91 4.31 -10.67
CA TYR A 205 -3.24 5.44 -11.53
C TYR A 205 -2.68 6.74 -11.00
N ARG A 206 -2.11 7.55 -11.90
CA ARG A 206 -1.77 8.94 -11.62
C ARG A 206 -3.06 9.76 -11.64
N THR A 207 -3.32 10.48 -10.55
CA THR A 207 -4.49 11.35 -10.47
C THR A 207 -4.14 12.78 -10.90
N SER A 208 -5.18 13.59 -11.09
CA SER A 208 -5.09 15.05 -11.22
C SER A 208 -5.11 15.79 -9.87
N VAL A 209 -5.22 15.06 -8.76
CA VAL A 209 -5.28 15.65 -7.41
C VAL A 209 -3.87 16.00 -6.95
N PRO A 210 -3.55 17.29 -6.73
CA PRO A 210 -2.21 17.70 -6.33
C PRO A 210 -1.88 17.24 -4.91
N LEU A 211 -0.61 16.93 -4.67
CA LEU A 211 -0.08 16.81 -3.32
C LEU A 211 0.02 18.19 -2.68
N CYS A 212 -0.11 18.25 -1.36
CA CYS A 212 0.34 19.39 -0.59
C CYS A 212 1.88 19.48 -0.71
N PRO A 213 2.43 20.53 -1.35
CA PRO A 213 3.87 20.60 -1.60
C PRO A 213 4.68 20.78 -0.30
N ALA A 214 5.93 20.35 -0.35
CA ALA A 214 6.86 20.47 0.77
C ALA A 214 8.31 20.61 0.27
N GLY A 215 8.93 21.76 0.53
CA GLY A 215 10.30 22.05 0.13
C GLY A 215 10.53 21.84 -1.37
N VAL A 216 11.52 21.01 -1.73
CA VAL A 216 11.81 20.66 -3.13
C VAL A 216 10.71 19.85 -3.83
N PHE A 217 9.83 19.19 -3.08
CA PHE A 217 8.75 18.37 -3.64
C PHE A 217 7.56 19.25 -4.03
N THR A 218 7.55 19.67 -5.28
CA THR A 218 6.51 20.51 -5.88
C THR A 218 5.93 19.86 -7.13
N GLY A 219 4.65 20.09 -7.41
CA GLY A 219 3.99 19.63 -8.64
C GLY A 219 3.63 18.13 -8.71
N GLY A 220 3.91 17.35 -7.67
CA GLY A 220 3.47 15.96 -7.58
C GLY A 220 1.95 15.83 -7.39
N THR A 221 1.38 14.71 -7.86
CA THR A 221 -0.03 14.36 -7.65
C THR A 221 -0.18 13.05 -6.89
N TYR A 222 -1.36 12.83 -6.32
CA TYR A 222 -1.71 11.55 -5.71
C TYR A 222 -1.59 10.43 -6.75
N VAL A 223 -1.03 9.29 -6.32
CA VAL A 223 -1.16 8.02 -7.03
C VAL A 223 -2.12 7.15 -6.22
N VAL A 224 -3.06 6.52 -6.91
CA VAL A 224 -4.06 5.65 -6.30
C VAL A 224 -3.95 4.24 -6.81
N SER A 225 -4.25 3.26 -5.97
CA SER A 225 -4.47 1.88 -6.39
C SER A 225 -5.97 1.62 -6.52
N MET A 226 -6.38 0.83 -7.52
CA MET A 226 -7.80 0.55 -7.81
C MET A 226 -8.11 -0.93 -7.66
N ARG A 227 -9.24 -1.23 -7.01
CA ARG A 227 -9.83 -2.57 -6.92
C ARG A 227 -11.32 -2.49 -7.25
N PRO A 228 -11.88 -3.41 -8.07
CA PRO A 228 -13.31 -3.43 -8.35
C PRO A 228 -14.07 -4.10 -7.20
N TYR A 229 -15.17 -3.49 -6.77
CA TYR A 229 -16.12 -4.04 -5.80
C TYR A 229 -17.55 -3.78 -6.24
N ARG A 230 -18.52 -4.58 -5.79
CA ARG A 230 -19.93 -4.26 -6.04
C ARG A 230 -20.30 -3.00 -5.28
N SER A 231 -21.15 -2.17 -5.88
CA SER A 231 -21.65 -0.94 -5.26
C SER A 231 -22.28 -1.18 -3.88
N ALA A 232 -22.95 -2.32 -3.68
CA ALA A 232 -23.53 -2.73 -2.41
C ALA A 232 -22.49 -3.12 -1.33
N GLU A 233 -21.25 -3.44 -1.72
CA GLU A 233 -20.18 -3.89 -0.80
C GLU A 233 -19.34 -2.73 -0.26
N ILE A 234 -19.49 -1.52 -0.80
CA ILE A 234 -18.59 -0.40 -0.54
C ILE A 234 -18.50 -0.04 0.94
N GLU A 235 -19.62 0.04 1.66
CA GLU A 235 -19.58 0.36 3.09
C GLU A 235 -18.84 -0.72 3.88
N ARG A 236 -19.01 -2.00 3.53
CA ARG A 236 -18.28 -3.11 4.15
C ARG A 236 -16.78 -3.05 3.83
N VAL A 237 -16.41 -2.72 2.59
CA VAL A 237 -15.01 -2.48 2.19
C VAL A 237 -14.41 -1.36 3.03
N ARG A 238 -15.15 -0.27 3.23
CA ARG A 238 -14.71 0.87 4.05
C ARG A 238 -14.53 0.46 5.51
N ASP A 239 -15.51 -0.19 6.12
CA ASP A 239 -15.44 -0.59 7.52
C ASP A 239 -14.27 -1.55 7.80
N VAL A 240 -14.01 -2.51 6.89
CA VAL A 240 -12.86 -3.43 7.01
C VAL A 240 -11.51 -2.71 6.89
N THR A 241 -11.43 -1.68 6.04
CA THR A 241 -10.15 -1.00 5.73
C THR A 241 -9.89 0.24 6.59
N ARG A 242 -10.92 0.82 7.22
CA ARG A 242 -10.83 2.02 8.06
C ARG A 242 -9.82 1.91 9.19
N PRO A 243 -9.68 0.78 9.92
CA PRO A 243 -8.69 0.68 11.01
C PRO A 243 -7.24 0.84 10.55
N PHE A 244 -6.94 0.63 9.27
CA PHE A 244 -5.58 0.63 8.70
C PHE A 244 -5.04 2.05 8.44
N VAL A 245 -5.40 3.04 9.26
CA VAL A 245 -5.05 4.47 9.06
C VAL A 245 -3.54 4.72 9.00
N GLN A 246 -2.73 3.89 9.67
CA GLN A 246 -1.26 3.98 9.63
C GLN A 246 -0.67 3.40 8.31
N THR A 247 -1.47 2.77 7.44
CA THR A 247 -1.08 2.20 6.14
C THR A 247 -2.15 2.46 5.05
N HIS A 248 -2.51 3.73 4.87
CA HIS A 248 -3.50 4.28 3.91
C HIS A 248 -4.97 4.35 4.36
N GLY A 249 -5.47 3.39 5.14
CA GLY A 249 -6.84 3.39 5.66
C GLY A 249 -7.93 3.05 4.62
N GLU A 250 -9.11 3.65 4.77
CA GLU A 250 -10.27 3.42 3.90
C GLU A 250 -10.13 4.06 2.49
N PRO A 251 -10.93 3.63 1.49
CA PRO A 251 -10.95 4.25 0.17
C PRO A 251 -11.08 5.77 0.21
N ILE A 252 -10.33 6.45 -0.67
CA ILE A 252 -10.42 7.92 -0.84
C ILE A 252 -11.46 8.34 -1.88
N ALA A 253 -11.83 7.42 -2.77
CA ALA A 253 -12.88 7.61 -3.77
C ALA A 253 -13.39 6.25 -4.27
N TRP A 254 -14.60 6.22 -4.81
CA TRP A 254 -15.18 5.05 -5.46
C TRP A 254 -16.24 5.47 -6.47
N GLY A 255 -16.65 4.53 -7.33
CA GLY A 255 -17.61 4.83 -8.39
C GLY A 255 -16.96 5.52 -9.59
N TRP A 256 -17.71 5.53 -10.69
CA TRP A 256 -17.30 6.19 -11.93
C TRP A 256 -17.18 7.72 -11.75
N GLU A 257 -18.06 8.33 -10.95
CA GLU A 257 -17.90 9.73 -10.55
C GLU A 257 -16.66 9.98 -9.68
N GLY A 258 -16.31 9.03 -8.79
CA GLY A 258 -15.05 9.07 -8.05
C GLY A 258 -13.84 9.03 -8.98
N SER A 259 -13.86 8.14 -9.99
CA SER A 259 -12.83 8.06 -11.03
C SER A 259 -12.65 9.40 -11.76
N LYS A 260 -13.76 10.02 -12.20
CA LYS A 260 -13.74 11.33 -12.86
C LYS A 260 -13.17 12.43 -11.97
N ARG A 261 -13.55 12.46 -10.68
CA ARG A 261 -13.02 13.41 -9.69
C ARG A 261 -11.52 13.27 -9.45
N LEU A 262 -11.00 12.03 -9.56
CA LEU A 262 -9.55 11.77 -9.53
C LEU A 262 -8.86 12.12 -10.86
N GLY A 263 -9.61 12.40 -11.92
CA GLY A 263 -9.07 12.64 -13.27
C GLY A 263 -8.73 11.37 -14.04
N ILE A 264 -9.19 10.21 -13.59
CA ILE A 264 -8.95 8.92 -14.24
C ILE A 264 -10.07 8.68 -15.25
N ARG A 265 -9.75 8.84 -16.54
CA ARG A 265 -10.72 8.73 -17.65
C ARG A 265 -10.89 7.31 -18.18
N ASP A 266 -9.84 6.50 -18.10
CA ASP A 266 -9.83 5.14 -18.62
C ASP A 266 -9.13 4.22 -17.63
N ILE A 267 -9.92 3.48 -16.85
CA ILE A 267 -9.39 2.53 -15.89
C ILE A 267 -8.76 1.30 -16.55
N THR A 268 -8.93 1.10 -17.86
CA THR A 268 -8.31 -0.03 -18.56
C THR A 268 -6.83 0.20 -18.88
N ARG A 269 -6.32 1.41 -18.60
CA ARG A 269 -4.96 1.84 -18.90
C ARG A 269 -4.24 2.35 -17.64
N PRO A 270 -3.91 1.47 -16.69
CA PRO A 270 -3.14 1.88 -15.52
C PRO A 270 -1.75 2.40 -15.93
N GLU A 271 -1.25 3.42 -15.25
CA GLU A 271 0.13 3.86 -15.40
C GLU A 271 1.13 2.84 -14.85
N TRP A 272 0.74 2.10 -13.80
CA TRP A 272 1.55 1.03 -13.21
C TRP A 272 0.71 -0.19 -12.83
N GLY A 273 1.34 -1.36 -12.86
CA GLY A 273 0.69 -2.62 -12.54
C GLY A 273 -0.11 -3.18 -13.71
N ASP A 274 -1.00 -4.11 -13.40
CA ASP A 274 -1.74 -4.87 -14.39
C ASP A 274 -3.16 -4.31 -14.58
N VAL A 275 -3.67 -4.37 -15.82
CA VAL A 275 -5.09 -4.09 -16.07
C VAL A 275 -5.99 -5.04 -15.27
N VAL A 276 -7.10 -4.51 -14.75
CA VAL A 276 -8.09 -5.26 -14.00
C VAL A 276 -8.96 -6.07 -14.95
N LEU A 277 -9.00 -7.38 -14.73
CA LEU A 277 -9.82 -8.32 -15.49
C LEU A 277 -11.09 -8.67 -14.73
N ARG A 278 -12.10 -9.19 -15.43
CA ARG A 278 -13.32 -9.79 -14.88
C ARG A 278 -13.02 -11.20 -14.38
N GLU A 279 -14.00 -11.83 -13.73
CA GLU A 279 -13.85 -13.17 -13.12
C GLU A 279 -13.43 -14.26 -14.12
N ASP A 280 -13.71 -14.09 -15.41
CA ASP A 280 -13.29 -15.00 -16.47
C ASP A 280 -11.78 -14.93 -16.80
N GLY A 281 -11.06 -13.95 -16.24
CA GLY A 281 -9.63 -13.71 -16.48
C GLY A 281 -9.29 -13.32 -17.92
N LYS A 282 -10.27 -12.98 -18.75
CA LYS A 282 -10.10 -12.69 -20.18
C LYS A 282 -10.64 -11.33 -20.57
N THR A 283 -11.75 -10.93 -19.97
CA THR A 283 -12.41 -9.68 -20.28
C THR A 283 -11.96 -8.58 -19.32
N VAL A 284 -11.87 -7.35 -19.83
CA VAL A 284 -11.40 -6.20 -19.07
C VAL A 284 -12.58 -5.55 -18.36
N PHE A 285 -12.35 -5.10 -17.13
CA PHE A 285 -13.34 -4.40 -16.32
C PHE A 285 -13.68 -3.01 -16.90
N ARG A 286 -14.98 -2.72 -17.16
CA ARG A 286 -15.45 -1.50 -17.86
C ARG A 286 -16.80 -0.97 -17.37
N GLU A 287 -17.01 0.34 -17.48
CA GLU A 287 -18.23 1.04 -16.99
C GLU A 287 -19.54 0.53 -17.59
N GLU A 288 -19.56 0.35 -18.91
CA GLU A 288 -20.79 0.00 -19.64
C GLU A 288 -21.25 -1.45 -19.38
N GLU A 289 -20.31 -2.35 -19.13
CA GLU A 289 -20.57 -3.80 -19.03
C GLU A 289 -20.66 -4.30 -17.58
N ASP A 290 -20.05 -3.57 -16.64
CA ASP A 290 -19.90 -4.00 -15.25
C ASP A 290 -20.67 -3.13 -14.26
N GLY A 291 -21.76 -2.47 -14.66
CA GLY A 291 -22.43 -1.40 -13.89
C GLY A 291 -22.79 -1.69 -12.42
N GLU A 292 -22.89 -2.96 -11.98
CA GLU A 292 -23.03 -3.31 -10.55
C GLU A 292 -21.71 -3.11 -9.77
N TYR A 293 -20.59 -3.44 -10.41
CA TYR A 293 -19.25 -3.21 -9.92
C TYR A 293 -18.77 -1.80 -10.22
N VAL A 294 -18.01 -1.25 -9.29
CA VAL A 294 -17.45 0.10 -9.39
C VAL A 294 -15.97 0.07 -9.04
N PRO A 295 -15.17 0.97 -9.64
CA PRO A 295 -13.78 1.13 -9.24
C PRO A 295 -13.72 1.78 -7.84
N VAL A 296 -12.87 1.24 -6.97
CA VAL A 296 -12.64 1.76 -5.61
C VAL A 296 -11.16 2.08 -5.47
N PHE A 297 -10.83 3.26 -4.97
CA PHE A 297 -9.49 3.85 -5.02
C PHE A 297 -8.93 4.10 -3.62
N TRP A 298 -7.69 3.66 -3.38
CA TRP A 298 -6.92 3.92 -2.16
C TRP A 298 -5.69 4.75 -2.46
N GLY A 299 -5.21 5.51 -1.47
CA GLY A 299 -3.84 6.05 -1.51
C GLY A 299 -2.81 4.93 -1.73
N CYS A 300 -1.74 5.24 -2.45
CA CYS A 300 -0.72 4.26 -2.81
C CYS A 300 0.68 4.77 -2.47
N GLY A 301 1.52 3.89 -1.90
CA GLY A 301 2.94 4.15 -1.61
C GLY A 301 3.84 4.40 -2.82
N VAL A 302 3.30 4.34 -4.04
CA VAL A 302 3.94 4.86 -5.27
C VAL A 302 3.89 6.41 -5.31
N THR A 303 2.96 7.05 -4.60
CA THR A 303 2.86 8.51 -4.54
C THR A 303 4.17 9.21 -4.13
N PRO A 304 4.82 8.84 -3.01
CA PRO A 304 6.09 9.47 -2.64
C PRO A 304 7.22 9.15 -3.63
N GLN A 305 7.23 7.95 -4.24
CA GLN A 305 8.21 7.64 -5.29
C GLN A 305 8.02 8.55 -6.50
N ASN A 306 6.77 8.72 -6.95
CA ASN A 306 6.44 9.62 -8.04
C ASN A 306 6.83 11.08 -7.73
N ALA A 307 6.57 11.55 -6.51
CA ALA A 307 6.98 12.89 -6.08
C ALA A 307 8.50 13.08 -6.11
N VAL A 308 9.25 12.07 -5.66
CA VAL A 308 10.73 12.06 -5.70
C VAL A 308 11.24 12.07 -7.14
N MET A 309 10.67 11.24 -8.01
CA MET A 309 11.06 11.17 -9.42
C MET A 309 10.78 12.46 -10.17
N MET A 310 9.66 13.14 -9.85
CA MET A 310 9.30 14.42 -10.46
C MET A 310 10.16 15.59 -9.96
N ALA A 311 10.67 15.52 -8.73
CA ALA A 311 11.45 16.61 -8.15
C ALA A 311 12.85 16.76 -8.76
N GLY A 312 13.31 15.80 -9.58
CA GLY A 312 14.60 15.90 -10.27
C GLY A 312 15.78 16.05 -9.30
N LEU A 313 15.74 15.34 -8.18
CA LEU A 313 16.72 15.48 -7.12
C LEU A 313 18.13 15.16 -7.63
N GLY A 314 19.07 16.08 -7.41
CA GLY A 314 20.49 15.82 -7.65
C GLY A 314 21.04 14.80 -6.66
N GLY A 315 22.04 14.01 -7.05
CA GLY A 315 22.64 12.92 -6.27
C GLY A 315 22.04 11.55 -6.56
N THR A 316 22.41 10.56 -5.74
CA THR A 316 21.89 9.20 -5.83
C THR A 316 20.62 9.07 -5.00
N VAL A 317 19.56 8.53 -5.60
CA VAL A 317 18.29 8.17 -4.97
C VAL A 317 18.07 6.69 -5.19
N MET A 318 17.62 5.97 -4.17
CA MET A 318 17.37 4.54 -4.27
C MET A 318 15.97 4.22 -3.75
N GLY A 319 15.41 3.12 -4.20
CA GLY A 319 14.17 2.59 -3.67
C GLY A 319 14.07 1.12 -3.99
N HIS A 320 13.10 0.45 -3.37
CA HIS A 320 12.78 -0.91 -3.78
C HIS A 320 12.24 -0.96 -5.22
N ALA A 321 12.40 -2.10 -5.87
CA ALA A 321 11.74 -2.40 -7.14
C ALA A 321 10.25 -2.72 -6.91
N PRO A 322 9.38 -2.46 -7.90
CA PRO A 322 7.95 -2.76 -7.78
C PRO A 322 7.69 -4.22 -7.36
N GLY A 323 6.91 -4.42 -6.29
CA GLY A 323 6.60 -5.75 -5.77
C GLY A 323 7.67 -6.34 -4.84
N HIS A 324 8.80 -5.68 -4.62
CA HIS A 324 9.90 -6.13 -3.77
C HIS A 324 10.01 -5.32 -2.47
N MET A 325 8.96 -5.28 -1.66
CA MET A 325 8.90 -4.43 -0.46
C MET A 325 9.78 -4.95 0.68
N ILE A 326 10.04 -4.10 1.69
CA ILE A 326 10.64 -4.53 2.96
C ILE A 326 9.53 -5.13 3.82
N VAL A 327 9.71 -6.37 4.30
CA VAL A 327 8.77 -7.00 5.23
C VAL A 327 9.20 -6.75 6.67
N LEU A 328 8.31 -6.17 7.48
CA LEU A 328 8.55 -5.73 8.85
C LEU A 328 8.26 -6.84 9.86
N ASP A 329 8.72 -6.66 11.10
CA ASP A 329 8.38 -7.55 12.22
C ASP A 329 7.02 -7.19 12.84
N VAL A 330 6.50 -6.01 12.51
CA VAL A 330 5.19 -5.52 12.93
C VAL A 330 4.09 -6.34 12.29
N ARG A 331 3.16 -6.84 13.11
CA ARG A 331 1.94 -7.50 12.65
C ARG A 331 0.76 -6.54 12.65
N GLU A 332 -0.18 -6.75 11.73
CA GLU A 332 -1.41 -5.98 11.59
C GLU A 332 -2.13 -5.79 12.95
N GLY A 333 -2.42 -6.89 13.66
CA GLY A 333 -3.10 -6.83 14.97
C GLY A 333 -2.29 -6.23 16.13
N GLY A 334 -1.01 -5.92 15.93
CA GLY A 334 -0.20 -5.20 16.93
C GLY A 334 -0.35 -3.69 16.86
N VAL A 335 -0.81 -3.15 15.72
CA VAL A 335 -0.91 -1.71 15.45
C VAL A 335 -2.31 -1.26 15.04
N PHE A 336 -3.17 -2.19 14.64
CA PHE A 336 -4.55 -1.93 14.27
C PHE A 336 -5.48 -2.68 15.21
N GLU A 337 -6.54 -2.01 15.66
CA GLU A 337 -7.66 -2.67 16.32
C GLU A 337 -8.47 -3.41 15.25
N LEU A 338 -8.31 -4.72 15.22
CA LEU A 338 -9.02 -5.61 14.29
C LEU A 338 -10.04 -6.40 15.11
N GLU A 339 -11.30 -6.36 14.67
CA GLU A 339 -12.40 -7.14 15.27
C GLU A 339 -12.33 -8.64 14.90
#